data_AF-A0A7V9ULP0-F1
#
_entry.id   AF-A0A7V9ULP0-F1
#
_cell.length_a   1.000
_cell.length_b   1.000
_cell.length_c   1.000
_cell.angle_alpha   90.00
_cell.angle_beta   90.00
_cell.angle_gamma   90.00
#
_symmetry.space_group_name_H-M   'P 1'
#
loop_
_entity.id
_entity.type
_entity.pdbx_description
1 polymer ?
#
loop_
_entity_poly.entity_id
_entity_poly.type
_entity_poly.pdbx_seq_one_letter_code
_entity_poly.pdbx_strand_id
1 'polypeptide(L)' 'MARDVFILGGKRTPMGTYVGALKDISAIDLGAVAARGALESTGVAADEIDHTIIGNALQTSGDAIYG' A
#
# COMPACT_ATOMS: atom_id res chain seq x y z
N MET A 1 -6.20 -31.26 -0.54
CA MET A 1 -7.35 -30.35 -0.65
C MET A 1 -6.83 -28.93 -0.72
N ALA A 2 -7.45 -28.06 -1.51
CA ALA A 2 -7.14 -26.64 -1.50
C ALA A 2 -7.65 -26.02 -0.20
N ARG A 3 -6.90 -25.06 0.35
CA ARG A 3 -7.31 -24.26 1.50
C ARG A 3 -8.27 -23.15 1.02
N ASP A 4 -9.29 -22.83 1.80
CA ASP A 4 -10.15 -21.69 1.50
C ASP A 4 -9.38 -20.38 1.66
N VAL A 5 -9.69 -19.39 0.82
CA VAL A 5 -9.03 -18.08 0.79
C VAL A 5 -10.09 -16.99 0.85
N PHE A 6 -9.87 -16.02 1.73
CA PHE A 6 -10.82 -14.95 2.01
C PHE A 6 -10.16 -13.57 1.85
N ILE A 7 -10.95 -12.58 1.44
CA ILE A 7 -10.57 -11.17 1.45
C ILE A 7 -11.23 -10.53 2.67
N LEU A 8 -10.42 -10.16 3.66
CA LEU A 8 -10.93 -9.60 4.92
C LEU A 8 -11.35 -8.13 4.78
N GLY A 9 -10.69 -7.37 3.89
CA GLY A 9 -10.98 -5.96 3.68
C GLY A 9 -9.92 -5.28 2.81
N GLY A 10 -10.04 -3.96 2.68
CA GLY A 10 -9.10 -3.16 1.91
C GLY A 10 -9.40 -1.66 1.98
N LYS A 11 -8.34 -0.86 1.81
CA LYS A 11 -8.40 0.59 1.66
C LYS A 11 -7.47 1.04 0.56
N ARG A 12 -7.69 2.27 0.11
CA ARG A 12 -6.84 2.97 -0.86
C ARG A 12 -6.73 4.43 -0.50
N THR A 13 -5.66 5.07 -0.94
CA THR A 13 -5.57 6.53 -0.93
C THR A 13 -6.54 7.14 -1.97
N PRO A 14 -6.85 8.44 -1.86
CA PRO A 14 -7.41 9.20 -2.97
C PRO A 14 -6.50 9.14 -4.19
N MET A 15 -7.10 9.20 -5.39
CA MET A 15 -6.35 9.37 -6.63
C MET A 15 -6.21 10.85 -6.93
N GLY A 16 -4.97 11.30 -7.17
CA GLY A 16 -4.66 12.68 -7.52
C GLY A 16 -4.40 12.86 -9.02
N THR A 17 -4.29 14.12 -9.44
CA THR A 17 -3.78 14.48 -10.77
C THR A 17 -2.25 14.50 -10.76
N TYR A 18 -1.62 14.23 -11.91
CA TYR A 18 -0.16 14.35 -12.08
C TYR A 18 0.32 15.75 -11.67
N VAL A 19 1.36 15.81 -10.82
CA VAL A 19 1.88 17.06 -10.20
C VAL A 19 0.82 17.84 -9.40
N GLY A 20 -0.22 17.16 -8.93
CA GLY A 20 -1.32 17.74 -8.16
C GLY A 20 -1.11 17.67 -6.64
N ALA A 21 -2.21 17.49 -5.91
CA ALA A 21 -2.26 17.58 -4.45
C ALA A 21 -1.37 16.57 -3.68
N LEU A 22 -0.94 15.49 -4.33
CA LEU A 22 -0.12 14.43 -3.72
C LEU A 22 1.35 14.48 -4.14
N LYS A 23 1.78 15.52 -4.88
CA LYS A 23 3.12 15.59 -5.50
C LYS A 23 4.27 15.53 -4.49
N ASP A 24 4.05 15.99 -3.26
CA ASP A 24 5.08 16.10 -2.22
C ASP A 24 5.09 14.87 -1.29
N ILE A 25 4.26 13.86 -1.56
CA ILE A 25 4.16 12.63 -0.78
C ILE A 25 4.80 11.50 -1.58
N SER A 26 5.72 10.77 -0.96
CA SER A 26 6.40 9.67 -1.64
C SER A 26 5.45 8.50 -1.94
N ALA A 27 5.77 7.71 -2.97
CA ALA A 27 5.04 6.48 -3.26
C ALA A 27 5.05 5.49 -2.08
N ILE A 28 6.14 5.47 -1.30
CA ILE A 28 6.28 4.64 -0.10
C ILE A 28 5.28 5.08 0.97
N ASP A 29 5.18 6.38 1.23
CA ASP A 29 4.26 6.93 2.23
C ASP A 29 2.80 6.67 1.84
N LEU A 30 2.45 6.85 0.56
CA LEU A 30 1.12 6.53 0.04
C LEU A 30 0.78 5.04 0.22
N GLY A 31 1.73 4.15 -0.08
CA GLY A 31 1.59 2.71 0.14
C GLY A 31 1.39 2.38 1.63
N ALA A 32 2.16 3.02 2.51
CA ALA A 32 2.06 2.83 3.95
C ALA A 32 0.71 3.33 4.51
N VAL A 33 0.18 4.45 4.01
CA VAL A 33 -1.16 4.94 4.37
C VAL A 33 -2.25 3.96 3.94
N ALA A 34 -2.18 3.45 2.70
CA ALA A 34 -3.14 2.45 2.22
C ALA A 34 -3.10 1.16 3.05
N ALA A 35 -1.90 0.66 3.37
CA ALA A 35 -1.70 -0.54 4.16
C ALA A 35 -2.25 -0.39 5.60
N ARG A 36 -1.94 0.72 6.28
CA ARG A 36 -2.49 1.02 7.61
C ARG A 36 -4.01 1.07 7.60
N GLY A 37 -4.60 1.78 6.64
CA GLY A 37 -6.06 1.83 6.53
C GLY A 37 -6.68 0.45 6.30
N ALA A 38 -6.03 -0.43 5.53
CA ALA A 38 -6.50 -1.79 5.33
C ALA A 38 -6.49 -2.59 6.65
N LEU A 39 -5.39 -2.56 7.40
CA LEU A 39 -5.27 -3.21 8.71
C LEU A 39 -6.31 -2.66 9.72
N GLU A 40 -6.46 -1.34 9.80
CA GLU A 40 -7.47 -0.70 10.65
C GLU A 40 -8.90 -1.14 10.29
N SER A 41 -9.19 -1.35 9.01
CA SER A 41 -10.52 -1.77 8.55
C SER A 41 -10.83 -3.24 8.81
N THR A 42 -9.82 -4.09 8.92
CA THR A 42 -9.97 -5.52 9.17
C THR A 42 -9.77 -5.88 10.65
N GLY A 43 -9.10 -5.02 11.42
CA GLY A 43 -8.70 -5.31 12.79
C GLY A 43 -7.55 -6.31 12.90
N VAL A 44 -6.89 -6.67 11.79
CA VAL A 44 -5.76 -7.61 11.76
C VAL A 44 -4.53 -6.92 12.37
N ALA A 45 -3.88 -7.59 13.31
CA ALA A 45 -2.66 -7.08 13.92
C ALA A 45 -1.47 -7.21 12.94
N ALA A 46 -0.57 -6.22 12.95
CA ALA A 46 0.52 -6.17 11.97
C ALA A 46 1.53 -7.33 12.12
N ASP A 47 1.66 -7.90 13.31
CA ASP A 47 2.49 -9.06 13.63
C ASP A 47 1.91 -10.40 13.16
N GLU A 48 0.63 -10.43 12.76
CA GLU A 48 0.00 -11.60 12.12
C GLU A 48 0.29 -11.68 10.61
N ILE A 49 0.93 -10.67 10.02
CA ILE A 49 1.22 -10.62 8.58
C ILE A 49 2.53 -11.33 8.27
N ASP A 50 2.44 -12.53 7.68
CA ASP A 50 3.62 -13.30 7.25
C ASP A 50 4.30 -12.70 6.00
N HIS A 51 3.52 -12.11 5.09
CA HIS A 51 4.01 -11.67 3.80
C HIS A 51 3.25 -10.47 3.25
N THR A 52 3.97 -9.56 2.61
CA THR A 52 3.41 -8.40 1.90
C THR A 52 3.88 -8.39 0.45
N ILE A 53 2.97 -8.02 -0.45
CA ILE A 53 3.25 -7.91 -1.89
C ILE A 53 2.79 -6.53 -2.34
N ILE A 54 3.69 -5.78 -2.97
CA ILE A 54 3.43 -4.44 -3.50
C ILE A 54 3.65 -4.42 -5.00
N GLY A 55 2.67 -3.96 -5.75
CA GLY A 55 2.80 -3.71 -7.18
C GLY A 55 3.26 -2.27 -7.44
N ASN A 56 4.35 -2.10 -8.20
CA ASN A 56 4.83 -0.81 -8.66
C ASN A 56 5.32 -0.92 -10.11
N ALA A 57 4.96 0.07 -10.95
CA ALA A 57 5.34 0.09 -12.36
C ALA A 57 6.47 1.08 -12.67
N LEU A 58 6.48 2.23 -12.00
CA LEU A 58 7.52 3.24 -12.10
C LEU A 58 8.00 3.57 -10.69
N GLN A 59 9.24 3.19 -10.39
CA GLN A 59 9.84 3.45 -9.09
C GLN A 59 10.49 4.84 -9.12
N THR A 60 9.86 5.79 -8.43
CA THR A 60 10.29 7.21 -8.39
C THR A 60 10.38 7.68 -6.94
N SER A 61 10.96 6.85 -6.08
CA SER A 61 11.22 7.11 -4.67
C SER A 61 12.72 7.29 -4.44
N GLY A 62 13.10 7.93 -3.32
CA GLY A 62 14.50 8.25 -3.02
C GLY A 62 15.41 7.02 -2.77
N ASP A 63 14.83 5.83 -2.67
CA ASP A 63 15.53 4.53 -2.61
C ASP A 63 15.60 3.83 -3.98
N ALA A 64 15.10 4.44 -5.05
CA ALA A 64 15.23 3.93 -6.41
C ALA A 64 16.64 4.17 -6.94
N ILE A 65 17.14 3.23 -7.75
CA ILE A 65 18.48 3.32 -8.35
C ILE A 65 18.69 4.55 -9.26
N TYR A 66 17.59 5.10 -9.79
CA TYR A 66 17.56 6.30 -10.64
C TYR A 66 16.72 7.43 -10.03
N GLY A 67 16.40 7.37 -8.74
CA GLY A 67 15.52 8.30 -8.01
C GLY A 67 16.24 9.48 -7.37
#